data_AF-A0A315AXZ5-F1
#
_entry.id   AF-A0A315AXZ5-F1
#
_cell.length_a   1.000
_cell.length_b   1.000
_cell.length_c   1.000
_cell.angle_alpha   90.00
_cell.angle_beta   90.00
_cell.angle_gamma   90.00
#
_symmetry.space_group_name_H-M   'P 1'
#
loop_
_entity.id
_entity.type
_entity.pdbx_description
1 polymer ?
#
loop_
_entity_poly.entity_id
_entity_poly.type
_entity_poly.pdbx_seq_one_letter_code
_entity_poly.pdbx_strand_id
1 'polypeptide(L)'
;MLLQPQNIALFFTVALLAVTAYFLLGSIPLLTLKHDNPVDARFIRSFYITYYKIALTTAVGTTISYALAGRPAFAIGAAAIATLTLVLRNQFIPRMDQLAPQILADEVEAIPAFRKIHKSAILINTTQLLAILGSLGMV
;
A
#
# COMPACT_ATOMS: atom_id res chain seq x y z
N MET A 1 -31.82 1.70 11.70
CA MET A 1 -31.56 1.82 10.25
C MET A 1 -30.50 0.80 9.88
N LEU A 2 -30.84 -0.19 9.04
CA LEU A 2 -29.83 -1.08 8.46
C LEU A 2 -29.06 -0.30 7.39
N LEU A 3 -27.72 -0.28 7.45
CA LEU A 3 -26.90 0.32 6.41
C LEU A 3 -27.10 -0.45 5.11
N GLN A 4 -27.49 0.24 4.03
CA GLN A 4 -27.60 -0.40 2.72
C GLN A 4 -26.22 -0.90 2.24
N PRO A 5 -26.13 -2.06 1.57
CA PRO A 5 -24.85 -2.62 1.10
C PRO A 5 -24.02 -1.63 0.27
N GLN A 6 -24.68 -0.79 -0.53
CA GLN A 6 -24.04 0.23 -1.34
C GLN A 6 -23.33 1.30 -0.49
N ASN A 7 -23.91 1.71 0.64
CA ASN A 7 -23.31 2.71 1.53
C ASN A 7 -22.05 2.14 2.20
N ILE A 8 -22.08 0.85 2.53
CA ILE A 8 -20.93 0.14 3.10
C ILE A 8 -19.81 0.05 2.05
N ALA A 9 -20.15 -0.30 0.80
CA ALA A 9 -19.19 -0.34 -0.31
C ALA A 9 -18.53 1.01 -0.58
N LEU A 10 -19.31 2.10 -0.56
CA LEU A 10 -18.79 3.46 -0.71
C LEU A 10 -17.85 3.83 0.45
N PHE A 11 -18.24 3.54 1.69
CA PHE A 11 -17.39 3.79 2.86
C PHE A 11 -16.03 3.11 2.74
N PHE A 12 -16.00 1.82 2.43
CA PHE A 12 -14.75 1.08 2.27
C PHE A 12 -13.94 1.54 1.06
N THR A 13 -14.60 1.93 -0.04
CA THR A 13 -13.91 2.50 -1.20
C THR A 13 -13.22 3.81 -0.86
N VAL A 14 -13.89 4.71 -0.14
CA VAL A 14 -13.30 5.96 0.35
C VAL A 14 -12.16 5.69 1.33
N ALA A 15 -12.33 4.73 2.25
CA ALA A 15 -11.27 4.33 3.17
C ALA A 15 -10.05 3.79 2.43
N LEU A 16 -10.25 2.92 1.44
CA LEU A 16 -9.16 2.40 0.59
C LEU A 16 -8.48 3.52 -0.18
N LEU A 17 -9.25 4.43 -0.81
CA LEU A 17 -8.72 5.60 -1.51
C LEU A 17 -7.86 6.47 -0.58
N ALA A 18 -8.37 6.79 0.62
CA ALA A 18 -7.67 7.62 1.60
C ALA A 18 -6.36 6.98 2.05
N VAL A 19 -6.33 5.67 2.29
CA VAL A 19 -5.12 4.94 2.69
C VAL A 19 -4.08 4.94 1.57
N THR A 20 -4.49 4.66 0.33
CA THR A 20 -3.60 4.66 -0.83
C THR A 20 -3.04 6.07 -1.11
N ALA A 21 -3.87 7.11 -0.99
CA ALA A 21 -3.44 8.50 -1.14
C ALA A 21 -2.49 8.93 -0.01
N TYR A 22 -2.82 8.59 1.25
CA TYR A 22 -1.97 8.86 2.40
C TYR A 22 -0.59 8.22 2.25
N PHE A 23 -0.53 6.96 1.80
CA PHE A 23 0.74 6.29 1.56
C PHE A 23 1.59 7.01 0.51
N LEU A 24 0.98 7.52 -0.55
CA LEU A 24 1.69 8.29 -1.59
C LEU A 24 2.26 9.60 -1.01
N LEU A 25 1.43 10.37 -0.31
CA LEU A 25 1.80 11.64 0.30
C LEU A 25 2.85 11.47 1.40
N GLY A 26 2.78 10.38 2.17
CA GLY A 26 3.77 10.03 3.18
C GLY A 26 5.06 9.48 2.59
N SER A 27 5.00 8.66 1.53
CA SER A 27 6.17 7.99 0.96
C SER A 27 7.03 8.90 0.09
N ILE A 28 6.44 9.81 -0.69
CA ILE A 28 7.22 10.67 -1.60
C ILE A 28 8.26 11.52 -0.84
N PRO A 29 7.92 12.23 0.26
CA PRO A 29 8.89 12.99 1.03
C PRO A 29 10.02 12.12 1.59
N LEU A 30 9.75 10.84 1.92
CA LEU A 30 10.75 9.93 2.47
C LEU A 30 11.83 9.54 1.45
N LEU A 31 11.60 9.75 0.15
CA LEU A 31 12.66 9.62 -0.87
C LEU A 31 13.80 10.64 -0.69
N THR A 32 13.56 11.75 0.03
CA THR A 32 14.57 12.78 0.28
C THR A 32 15.56 12.38 1.38
N LEU A 33 15.25 11.34 2.17
CA LEU A 33 16.15 10.81 3.18
C LEU A 33 17.42 10.24 2.53
N LYS A 34 18.55 10.32 3.24
CA LYS A 34 19.79 9.75 2.74
C LYS A 34 19.80 8.22 2.83
N HIS A 35 19.06 7.65 3.78
CA HIS A 35 19.00 6.20 4.02
C HIS A 35 20.34 5.59 4.45
N ASP A 36 21.27 6.42 4.91
CA ASP A 36 22.60 6.05 5.45
C ASP A 36 22.54 5.82 6.97
N ASN A 37 21.47 6.28 7.63
CA ASN A 37 21.24 6.10 9.06
C ASN A 37 20.26 4.95 9.33
N PRO A 38 20.53 4.03 10.27
CA PRO A 38 19.61 2.98 10.66
C PRO A 38 18.25 3.46 11.20
N VAL A 39 18.16 4.71 11.68
CA VAL A 39 16.89 5.32 12.09
C VAL A 39 15.95 5.48 10.89
N ASP A 40 16.45 5.96 9.76
CA ASP A 40 15.67 6.19 8.53
C ASP A 40 15.08 4.87 8.01
N ALA A 41 15.92 3.84 7.92
CA ALA A 41 15.50 2.51 7.45
C ALA A 41 14.41 1.90 8.34
N ARG A 42 14.55 2.02 9.68
CA ARG A 42 13.54 1.55 10.64
C ARG A 42 12.24 2.35 10.57
N PHE A 43 12.32 3.66 10.36
CA PHE A 43 11.15 4.51 10.21
C PHE A 43 10.35 4.13 8.96
N ILE A 44 11.01 4.04 7.79
CA ILE A 44 10.37 3.66 6.53
C ILE A 44 9.76 2.26 6.65
N ARG A 45 10.49 1.29 7.23
CA ARG A 45 9.96 -0.05 7.47
C ARG A 45 8.68 -0.02 8.32
N SER A 46 8.70 0.72 9.43
CA SER A 46 7.55 0.80 10.33
C SER A 46 6.35 1.48 9.64
N PHE A 47 6.60 2.52 8.84
CA PHE A 47 5.60 3.15 8.00
C PHE A 47 4.95 2.13 7.03
N TYR A 48 5.76 1.29 6.37
CA TYR A 48 5.27 0.27 5.44
C TYR A 48 4.45 -0.82 6.15
N ILE A 49 4.87 -1.26 7.34
CA ILE A 49 4.11 -2.24 8.13
C ILE A 49 2.71 -1.71 8.47
N THR A 50 2.63 -0.47 8.94
CA THR A 50 1.36 0.17 9.27
C THR A 50 0.49 0.33 8.02
N TYR A 51 1.06 0.84 6.94
CA TYR A 51 0.38 0.96 5.65
C TYR A 51 -0.20 -0.39 5.19
N TYR A 52 0.61 -1.45 5.08
CA TYR A 52 0.13 -2.74 4.56
C TYR A 52 -0.98 -3.34 5.42
N LYS A 53 -0.94 -3.15 6.75
CA LYS A 53 -2.03 -3.61 7.64
C LYS A 53 -3.34 -2.89 7.35
N ILE A 54 -3.30 -1.57 7.27
CA ILE A 54 -4.50 -0.76 7.05
C ILE A 54 -5.02 -0.99 5.63
N ALA A 55 -4.14 -0.96 4.62
CA ALA A 55 -4.48 -1.18 3.22
C ALA A 55 -5.09 -2.56 2.97
N LEU A 56 -4.56 -3.61 3.63
CA LEU A 56 -5.16 -4.94 3.54
C LEU A 56 -6.57 -4.96 4.13
N THR A 57 -6.73 -4.38 5.32
CA THR A 57 -8.02 -4.36 6.02
C THR A 57 -9.08 -3.62 5.20
N THR A 58 -8.73 -2.45 4.66
CA THR A 58 -9.65 -1.69 3.81
C THR A 58 -9.92 -2.39 2.49
N ALA A 59 -8.91 -2.96 1.82
CA ALA A 59 -9.10 -3.67 0.56
C ALA A 59 -10.00 -4.91 0.72
N VAL A 60 -9.81 -5.71 1.77
CA VAL A 60 -10.67 -6.86 2.08
C VAL A 60 -12.11 -6.40 2.37
N GLY A 61 -12.27 -5.34 3.16
CA GLY A 61 -13.58 -4.74 3.43
C GLY A 61 -14.27 -4.26 2.15
N THR A 62 -13.53 -3.62 1.23
CA THR A 62 -14.01 -3.19 -0.08
C THR A 62 -14.45 -4.37 -0.94
N THR A 63 -13.65 -5.45 -0.99
CA THR A 63 -13.98 -6.69 -1.72
C THR A 63 -15.30 -7.29 -1.22
N ILE A 64 -15.43 -7.50 0.09
CA ILE A 64 -16.62 -8.10 0.69
C ILE A 64 -17.84 -7.21 0.44
N SER A 65 -17.69 -5.90 0.61
CA SER A 65 -18.79 -4.96 0.43
C SER A 65 -19.29 -4.92 -1.02
N TYR A 66 -18.40 -4.93 -2.01
CA TYR A 66 -18.80 -5.00 -3.42
C TYR A 66 -19.41 -6.36 -3.80
N ALA A 67 -18.92 -7.45 -3.22
CA ALA A 67 -19.52 -8.77 -3.42
C ALA A 67 -20.97 -8.81 -2.89
N LEU A 68 -21.20 -8.28 -1.68
CA LEU A 68 -22.53 -8.20 -1.08
C LEU A 68 -23.45 -7.22 -1.81
N ALA A 69 -22.91 -6.18 -2.43
CA ALA A 69 -23.66 -5.22 -3.24
C ALA A 69 -23.93 -5.72 -4.68
N GLY A 70 -23.55 -6.96 -5.03
CA GLY A 70 -23.80 -7.53 -6.36
C GLY A 70 -22.95 -6.91 -7.47
N ARG A 71 -21.78 -6.35 -7.15
CA ARG A 71 -20.86 -5.70 -8.10
C ARG A 71 -19.57 -6.53 -8.28
N PRO A 72 -19.63 -7.67 -8.99
CA PRO A 72 -18.52 -8.63 -9.05
C PRO A 72 -17.25 -8.05 -9.69
N ALA A 73 -17.37 -7.20 -10.72
CA ALA A 73 -16.21 -6.58 -11.36
C ALA A 73 -15.39 -5.73 -10.38
N PHE A 74 -16.06 -4.91 -9.55
CA PHE A 74 -15.41 -4.11 -8.52
C PHE A 74 -14.87 -4.96 -7.38
N ALA A 75 -15.57 -6.03 -6.99
CA ALA A 75 -15.10 -6.98 -5.98
C ALA A 75 -13.80 -7.66 -6.42
N ILE A 76 -13.69 -8.09 -7.69
CA ILE A 76 -12.47 -8.66 -8.26
C ILE A 76 -11.33 -7.64 -8.26
N GLY A 77 -11.59 -6.40 -8.68
CA GLY A 77 -10.59 -5.33 -8.64
C GLY A 77 -10.05 -5.07 -7.22
N ALA A 78 -10.94 -4.99 -6.23
CA ALA A 78 -10.55 -4.84 -4.83
C ALA A 78 -9.78 -6.08 -4.29
N ALA A 79 -10.19 -7.28 -4.69
CA ALA A 79 -9.50 -8.52 -4.31
C ALA A 79 -8.08 -8.58 -4.89
N ALA A 80 -7.88 -8.09 -6.12
CA ALA A 80 -6.57 -7.96 -6.73
C ALA A 80 -5.68 -6.98 -5.93
N ILE A 81 -6.23 -5.85 -5.46
CA ILE A 81 -5.51 -4.91 -4.58
C ILE A 81 -5.13 -5.58 -3.25
N ALA A 82 -6.06 -6.29 -2.60
CA ALA A 82 -5.78 -7.01 -1.35
C ALA A 82 -4.67 -8.06 -1.52
N THR A 83 -4.75 -8.84 -2.60
CA THR A 83 -3.74 -9.85 -2.96
C THR A 83 -2.39 -9.21 -3.22
N LEU A 84 -2.34 -8.14 -4.01
CA LEU A 84 -1.10 -7.42 -4.29
C LEU A 84 -0.49 -6.85 -3.01
N THR A 85 -1.29 -6.26 -2.13
CA THR A 85 -0.87 -5.78 -0.81
C THR A 85 -0.20 -6.87 0.02
N LEU A 86 -0.79 -8.07 0.07
CA LEU A 86 -0.19 -9.22 0.76
C LEU A 86 1.15 -9.65 0.14
N VAL A 87 1.19 -9.77 -1.18
CA VAL A 87 2.40 -10.17 -1.92
C VAL A 87 3.52 -9.17 -1.69
N LEU A 88 3.24 -7.87 -1.83
CA LEU A 88 4.23 -6.82 -1.63
C LEU A 88 4.70 -6.75 -0.18
N ARG A 89 3.81 -6.88 0.80
CA ARG A 89 4.20 -6.95 2.22
C ARG A 89 5.19 -8.09 2.45
N ASN A 90 4.88 -9.28 1.93
CA ASN A 90 5.69 -10.48 2.13
C ASN A 90 7.00 -10.47 1.33
N GLN A 91 7.15 -9.59 0.34
CA GLN A 91 8.38 -9.42 -0.41
C GLN A 91 9.24 -8.24 0.06
N PHE A 92 8.63 -7.08 0.31
CA PHE A 92 9.35 -5.84 0.55
C PHE A 92 9.82 -5.73 1.99
N ILE A 93 9.01 -6.12 2.97
CA ILE A 93 9.42 -6.05 4.38
C ILE A 93 10.63 -6.96 4.66
N PRO A 94 10.66 -8.24 4.24
CA PRO A 94 11.84 -9.08 4.47
C PRO A 94 13.08 -8.58 3.73
N ARG A 95 12.93 -8.02 2.51
CA ARG A 95 14.05 -7.41 1.79
C ARG A 95 14.60 -6.17 2.51
N MET A 96 13.73 -5.32 3.07
CA MET A 96 14.16 -4.20 3.91
C MET A 96 14.91 -4.68 5.15
N ASP A 97 14.47 -5.77 5.78
CA ASP A 97 15.13 -6.39 6.93
C ASP A 97 16.52 -6.94 6.57
N GLN A 98 16.69 -7.50 5.38
CA GLN A 98 17.99 -7.99 4.88
C GLN A 98 18.96 -6.86 4.53
N LEU A 99 18.46 -5.74 4.01
CA LEU A 99 19.29 -4.59 3.63
C LEU A 99 19.73 -3.75 4.85
N ALA A 100 18.97 -3.77 5.94
CA ALA A 100 19.30 -3.00 7.15
C ALA A 100 20.72 -3.25 7.71
N PRO A 101 21.19 -4.50 7.91
CA PRO A 101 22.56 -4.74 8.34
C PRO A 101 23.61 -4.38 7.27
N GLN A 102 23.28 -4.47 5.98
CA GLN A 102 24.20 -4.11 4.88
C GLN A 102 24.41 -2.60 4.81
N ILE A 103 23.36 -1.80 5.05
CA ILE A 103 23.46 -0.34 5.18
C ILE A 103 24.37 0.03 6.37
N LEU A 104 24.25 -0.68 7.49
CA LEU A 104 25.12 -0.48 8.65
C LEU A 104 26.59 -0.83 8.38
N ALA A 105 26.84 -1.80 7.50
CA ALA A 105 28.16 -2.22 7.07
C ALA A 105 28.74 -1.33 5.94
N ASP A 106 28.04 -0.26 5.57
CA ASP A 106 28.41 0.65 4.46
C ASP A 106 28.62 -0.08 3.12
N GLU A 107 27.83 -1.12 2.87
CA GLU A 107 27.87 -1.86 1.61
C GLU A 107 27.31 -0.97 0.48
N VAL A 108 28.11 -0.81 -0.59
CA VAL A 108 27.87 0.12 -1.71
C VAL A 108 26.48 -0.04 -2.34
N GLU A 109 25.98 -1.27 -2.44
CA GLU A 109 24.71 -1.58 -3.12
C GLU A 109 23.48 -1.54 -2.20
N ALA A 110 23.65 -1.45 -0.88
CA ALA A 110 22.55 -1.59 0.07
C ALA A 110 21.56 -0.42 0.00
N ILE A 111 22.07 0.83 -0.05
CA ILE A 111 21.26 2.04 -0.15
C ILE A 111 20.52 2.12 -1.50
N PRO A 112 21.16 1.93 -2.68
CA PRO A 112 20.47 1.86 -3.95
C PRO A 112 19.38 0.79 -3.99
N ALA A 113 19.64 -0.40 -3.46
CA ALA A 113 18.66 -1.49 -3.39
C ALA A 113 17.46 -1.11 -2.51
N PHE A 114 17.68 -0.48 -1.35
CA PHE A 114 16.61 -0.03 -0.47
C PHE A 114 15.74 1.04 -1.16
N ARG A 115 16.38 2.04 -1.80
CA ARG A 115 15.67 3.08 -2.56
C ARG A 115 14.87 2.49 -3.73
N LYS A 116 15.36 1.43 -4.38
CA LYS A 116 14.64 0.73 -5.45
C LYS A 116 13.34 0.10 -4.94
N ILE A 117 13.37 -0.54 -3.76
CA ILE A 117 12.16 -1.05 -3.11
C ILE A 117 11.18 0.09 -2.85
N HIS A 118 11.65 1.19 -2.25
CA HIS A 118 10.83 2.33 -1.92
C HIS A 118 10.15 2.96 -3.16
N LYS A 119 10.94 3.21 -4.23
CA LYS A 119 10.42 3.73 -5.50
C LYS A 119 9.41 2.76 -6.15
N SER A 120 9.68 1.46 -6.11
CA SER A 120 8.77 0.45 -6.69
C SER A 120 7.42 0.43 -5.96
N ALA A 121 7.41 0.53 -4.64
CA ALA A 121 6.19 0.59 -3.86
C ALA A 121 5.38 1.87 -4.13
N ILE A 122 6.04 3.02 -4.27
CA ILE A 122 5.40 4.28 -4.67
C ILE A 122 4.75 4.14 -6.05
N LEU A 123 5.47 3.60 -7.04
CA LEU A 123 4.96 3.42 -8.40
C LEU A 123 3.71 2.52 -8.40
N ILE A 124 3.78 1.36 -7.73
CA ILE A 124 2.66 0.43 -7.66
C ILE A 124 1.46 1.06 -6.95
N ASN A 125 1.67 1.76 -5.83
CA ASN A 125 0.61 2.46 -5.12
C ASN A 125 -0.03 3.57 -5.98
N THR A 126 0.76 4.31 -6.75
CA THR A 126 0.23 5.30 -7.71
C THR A 126 -0.66 4.64 -8.76
N THR A 127 -0.25 3.50 -9.31
CA THR A 127 -1.08 2.73 -10.25
C THR A 127 -2.38 2.26 -9.59
N GLN A 128 -2.34 1.77 -8.35
CA GLN A 128 -3.53 1.40 -7.60
C GLN A 128 -4.44 2.60 -7.36
N LEU A 129 -3.89 3.76 -7.01
CA LEU A 129 -4.65 5.00 -6.78
C LEU A 129 -5.39 5.44 -8.04
N LEU A 130 -4.71 5.44 -9.19
CA LEU A 130 -5.32 5.77 -10.48
C LEU A 130 -6.42 4.78 -10.86
N ALA A 131 -6.22 3.49 -10.61
CA ALA A 131 -7.25 2.48 -10.84
C ALA A 131 -8.49 2.69 -9.97
N ILE A 132 -8.31 3.00 -8.67
CA ILE A 132 -9.41 3.30 -7.76
C ILE A 132 -10.14 4.58 -8.23
N LEU A 133 -9.43 5.66 -8.52
CA LEU A 133 -10.02 6.91 -9.02
C LEU A 133 -10.79 6.71 -10.33
N GLY A 134 -10.22 5.98 -11.28
CA GLY A 134 -10.89 5.63 -12.53
C GLY A 134 -12.14 4.78 -12.32
N SER A 135 -12.12 3.91 -11.30
CA SER A 135 -13.29 3.09 -10.94
C SER A 135 -14.46 3.94 -10.42
N LEU A 136 -14.21 5.04 -9.72
CA LEU A 136 -15.27 5.90 -9.16
C LEU A 136 -16.18 6.53 -10.23
N GLY A 137 -15.65 6.82 -11.42
CA GLY A 137 -16.47 7.31 -12.54
C GLY A 137 -17.42 6.25 -13.11
N MET A 138 -17.28 4.99 -12.71
CA MET A 138 -18.08 3.85 -13.14
C MET A 138 -18.94 3.25 -12.01
N VAL A 139 -18.79 3.76 -10.77
CA VAL A 139 -19.56 3.35 -9.58
C VAL A 139 -20.93 4.00 -9.61
#